data_AF-A0A498LDG0-F1
#
_entry.id   AF-A0A498LDG0-F1
#
_cell.length_a   1.000
_cell.length_b   1.000
_cell.length_c   1.000
_cell.angle_alpha   90.00
_cell.angle_beta   90.00
_cell.angle_gamma   90.00
#
_symmetry.space_group_name_H-M   'P 1'
#
loop_
_entity.id
_entity.type
_entity.pdbx_description
1 polymer ?
#
loop_
_entity_poly.entity_id
_entity_poly.type
_entity_poly.pdbx_seq_one_letter_code
_entity_poly.pdbx_strand_id
1 'polypeptide(L)'
;MDPPPTSEKSHLINERNAKIYSLKINSEFSGSKESCPNLPLGNGDMAGAIELKRPVGSHCHGKKAAFDESHEKLIAKKKLYIASIVCLVFMIGEVIGGYLAHSLAIMTDAAHLLTDFGSMMVSLFSLWISSRPPTKIMNFGWHRSEILGALISVMSIWIVTGVLVYLAIERIPEYKVADPICTFLFSVFVLGTTITILRDVFRILMEGAPKGIEFNSVKEVLLSLKAVKAMHSLHLWALTIGQSMVSVHIAIEENADPHSVLKEATELLQTKFGFYNTTIQVEPYCEDMIHCTQCQDPMD
;
A
#
# COMPACT_ATOMS: atom_id res chain seq x y z
N MET A 1 -19.39 -43.06 -52.98
CA MET A 1 -19.65 -43.24 -51.54
C MET A 1 -18.30 -43.14 -50.87
N ASP A 2 -18.00 -41.96 -50.31
CA ASP A 2 -16.95 -41.67 -49.33
C ASP A 2 -17.38 -40.37 -48.62
N PRO A 3 -17.37 -40.28 -47.27
CA PRO A 3 -17.82 -39.09 -46.54
C PRO A 3 -16.72 -38.01 -46.42
N PRO A 4 -17.09 -36.72 -46.25
CA PRO A 4 -16.15 -35.59 -46.27
C PRO A 4 -15.43 -35.38 -44.93
N PRO A 5 -14.21 -34.79 -44.93
CA PRO A 5 -13.45 -34.51 -43.72
C PRO A 5 -13.97 -33.29 -42.94
N THR A 6 -13.85 -33.39 -41.63
CA THR A 6 -14.48 -32.60 -40.57
C THR A 6 -13.94 -31.18 -40.37
N SER A 7 -14.87 -30.28 -40.07
CA SER A 7 -14.81 -28.82 -39.96
C SER A 7 -14.19 -28.26 -38.66
N GLU A 8 -13.15 -28.89 -38.10
CA GLU A 8 -12.65 -28.49 -36.76
C GLU A 8 -11.31 -27.74 -36.77
N LYS A 9 -10.53 -27.81 -37.86
CA LYS A 9 -9.21 -27.15 -37.95
C LYS A 9 -9.21 -25.77 -38.62
N SER A 10 -10.31 -25.36 -39.24
CA SER A 10 -10.47 -24.02 -39.83
C SER A 10 -10.91 -22.96 -38.81
N HIS A 11 -11.43 -23.38 -37.65
CA HIS A 11 -11.96 -22.45 -36.63
C HIS A 11 -10.88 -21.82 -35.74
N LEU A 12 -9.69 -22.42 -35.64
CA LEU A 12 -8.60 -21.93 -34.77
C LEU A 12 -7.68 -20.89 -35.41
N ILE A 13 -7.81 -20.62 -36.71
CA ILE A 13 -7.02 -19.58 -37.39
C ILE A 13 -7.77 -18.24 -37.45
N ASN A 14 -9.10 -18.24 -37.30
CA ASN A 14 -9.92 -17.02 -37.42
C ASN A 14 -10.06 -16.22 -36.11
N GLU A 15 -9.84 -16.82 -34.93
CA GLU A 15 -9.94 -16.11 -33.64
C GLU A 15 -8.75 -15.18 -33.34
N ARG A 16 -7.56 -15.40 -33.92
CA ARG A 16 -6.41 -14.51 -33.69
C ARG A 16 -6.51 -13.16 -34.42
N ASN A 17 -7.33 -13.06 -35.46
CA ASN A 17 -7.45 -11.83 -36.27
C ASN A 17 -8.69 -10.99 -35.96
N ALA A 18 -9.58 -11.43 -35.05
CA ALA A 18 -10.84 -10.74 -34.75
C ALA A 18 -10.79 -9.86 -33.48
N LYS A 19 -9.64 -9.71 -32.82
CA LYS A 19 -9.49 -8.86 -31.61
C LYS A 19 -8.91 -7.48 -31.88
N ILE A 20 -9.01 -7.01 -33.13
CA ILE A 20 -8.78 -5.63 -33.55
C ILE A 20 -10.10 -5.14 -34.16
N TYR A 21 -11.10 -4.92 -33.31
CA TYR A 21 -12.22 -4.07 -33.67
C TYR A 21 -12.32 -2.93 -32.68
N SER A 22 -12.09 -1.75 -33.25
CA SER A 22 -12.31 -0.43 -32.71
C SER A 22 -13.60 -0.38 -31.88
N LEU A 23 -13.46 -0.14 -30.59
CA LEU A 23 -14.54 0.36 -29.75
C LEU A 23 -14.79 1.82 -30.18
N LYS A 24 -15.60 1.97 -31.22
CA LYS A 24 -16.21 3.24 -31.62
C LYS A 24 -17.26 3.55 -30.55
N ILE A 25 -16.86 4.28 -29.51
CA ILE A 25 -17.80 4.79 -28.51
C ILE A 25 -18.62 5.88 -29.21
N ASN A 26 -19.79 5.49 -29.72
CA ASN A 26 -20.87 6.42 -29.95
C ASN A 26 -21.47 6.72 -28.58
N SER A 27 -21.07 7.84 -27.96
CA SER A 27 -21.89 8.47 -26.94
C SER A 27 -22.69 9.58 -27.61
N GLU A 28 -23.92 9.26 -28.00
CA GLU A 28 -24.99 10.25 -28.03
C GLU A 28 -25.19 10.74 -26.59
N PHE A 29 -24.62 11.90 -26.26
CA PHE A 29 -25.07 12.70 -25.14
C PHE A 29 -25.16 14.15 -25.61
N SER A 30 -26.39 14.64 -25.61
CA SER A 30 -26.76 16.01 -25.96
C SER A 30 -26.29 16.96 -24.86
N GLY A 31 -25.53 17.99 -25.24
CA GLY A 31 -25.36 19.21 -24.44
C GLY A 31 -24.06 19.33 -23.66
N SER A 32 -22.99 19.80 -24.31
CA SER A 32 -22.25 20.99 -23.86
C SER A 32 -21.27 21.42 -24.96
N LYS A 33 -21.41 22.66 -25.44
CA LYS A 33 -20.52 23.26 -26.43
C LYS A 33 -19.25 23.73 -25.71
N GLU A 34 -18.15 23.00 -25.85
CA GLU A 34 -16.82 23.58 -25.68
C GLU A 34 -16.08 23.53 -27.03
N SER A 35 -15.78 24.73 -27.52
CA SER A 35 -15.18 25.00 -28.81
C SER A 35 -13.68 24.76 -28.74
N CYS A 36 -13.19 23.68 -29.36
CA CYS A 36 -11.78 23.57 -29.70
C CYS A 36 -11.49 24.41 -30.96
N PRO A 37 -10.51 25.32 -30.95
CA PRO A 37 -10.12 26.05 -32.15
C PRO A 37 -9.49 25.10 -33.18
N ASN A 38 -10.02 25.16 -34.41
CA ASN A 38 -9.58 24.37 -35.55
C ASN A 38 -8.10 24.60 -35.88
N LEU A 39 -7.30 23.53 -35.98
CA LEU A 39 -5.96 23.56 -36.58
C LEU A 39 -6.07 22.95 -37.99
N PRO A 40 -5.51 23.58 -39.05
CA PRO A 40 -5.67 23.09 -40.41
C PRO A 40 -4.73 21.91 -40.65
N LEU A 41 -5.28 20.71 -40.87
CA LEU A 41 -4.49 19.56 -41.31
C LEU A 41 -4.62 19.46 -42.84
N GLY A 42 -3.59 19.95 -43.54
CA GLY A 42 -3.41 19.74 -44.98
C GLY A 42 -3.01 18.29 -45.28
N ASN A 43 -3.50 17.78 -46.42
CA ASN A 43 -3.18 16.46 -46.96
C ASN A 43 -1.68 16.30 -47.27
N GLY A 44 -1.14 15.09 -47.03
CA GLY A 44 0.11 14.63 -47.65
C GLY A 44 0.82 13.51 -46.89
N ASP A 45 0.65 12.28 -47.40
CA ASP A 45 1.58 11.16 -47.49
C ASP A 45 2.17 10.44 -46.24
N MET A 46 2.21 9.11 -46.38
CA MET A 46 2.65 8.11 -45.40
C MET A 46 4.13 8.22 -45.01
N ALA A 47 4.42 8.17 -43.70
CA ALA A 47 5.40 7.27 -43.07
C ALA A 47 5.68 7.68 -41.61
N GLY A 48 5.66 6.70 -40.70
CA GLY A 48 6.13 6.85 -39.33
C GLY A 48 5.00 7.12 -38.32
N ALA A 49 4.46 6.07 -37.73
CA ALA A 49 3.73 6.18 -36.47
C ALA A 49 4.74 6.55 -35.36
N ILE A 50 5.12 7.82 -35.31
CA ILE A 50 5.67 8.43 -34.10
C ILE A 50 4.49 8.45 -33.15
N GLU A 51 4.44 7.48 -32.23
CA GLU A 51 3.52 7.48 -31.11
C GLU A 51 3.91 8.67 -30.21
N LEU A 52 3.48 9.86 -30.63
CA LEU A 52 3.66 11.11 -29.91
C LEU A 52 2.79 10.97 -28.66
N LYS A 53 3.39 10.46 -27.59
CA LYS A 53 2.79 10.36 -26.27
C LYS A 53 2.28 11.75 -25.93
N ARG A 54 0.97 11.99 -26.16
CA ARG A 54 0.34 13.28 -25.94
C ARG A 54 0.75 13.76 -24.55
N PRO A 55 1.24 15.00 -24.39
CA PRO A 55 1.48 15.54 -23.08
C PRO A 55 0.12 15.59 -22.38
N VAL A 56 -0.12 14.62 -21.52
CA VAL A 56 -1.33 14.56 -20.70
C VAL A 56 -1.25 15.76 -19.78
N GLY A 57 -2.24 16.65 -19.85
CA GLY A 57 -2.34 17.82 -18.99
C GLY A 57 -2.28 17.44 -17.51
N SER A 58 -1.87 18.39 -16.66
CA SER A 58 -1.88 18.21 -15.22
C SER A 58 -3.32 17.97 -14.74
N HIS A 59 -3.59 16.74 -14.32
CA HIS A 59 -4.83 16.32 -13.68
C HIS A 59 -4.49 15.85 -12.26
N CYS A 60 -5.49 15.58 -11.41
CA CYS A 60 -5.37 15.45 -9.95
C CYS A 60 -4.38 14.39 -9.40
N HIS A 61 -3.66 13.65 -10.25
CA HIS A 61 -2.64 12.69 -9.86
C HIS A 61 -1.23 13.31 -9.92
N GLY A 62 -0.63 13.53 -8.75
CA GLY A 62 0.76 13.97 -8.61
C GLY A 62 1.75 12.84 -8.91
N LYS A 63 2.54 12.98 -9.98
CA LYS A 63 3.56 11.97 -10.37
C LYS A 63 4.68 11.78 -9.33
N LYS A 64 4.85 12.73 -8.40
CA LYS A 64 5.96 12.75 -7.43
C LYS A 64 5.83 11.69 -6.34
N ALA A 65 4.65 11.57 -5.71
CA ALA A 65 4.45 10.63 -4.60
C ALA A 65 4.60 9.16 -5.04
N ALA A 66 4.04 8.80 -6.19
CA ALA A 66 4.15 7.44 -6.73
C ALA A 66 5.57 7.06 -7.16
N PHE A 67 6.36 8.03 -7.66
CA PHE A 67 7.75 7.76 -8.05
C PHE A 67 8.63 7.50 -6.82
N ASP A 68 8.51 8.33 -5.79
CA ASP A 68 9.32 8.22 -4.57
C ASP A 68 9.07 6.88 -3.85
N GLU A 69 7.80 6.52 -3.68
CA GLU A 69 7.42 5.25 -3.06
C GLU A 69 7.98 4.03 -3.82
N SER A 70 7.91 4.05 -5.16
CA SER A 70 8.45 2.96 -5.97
C SER A 70 9.97 2.79 -5.79
N HIS A 71 10.69 3.90 -5.61
CA HIS A 71 12.13 3.90 -5.38
C HIS A 71 12.47 3.36 -3.99
N GLU A 72 11.75 3.80 -2.96
CA GLU A 72 11.91 3.30 -1.59
C GLU A 72 11.70 1.79 -1.50
N LYS A 73 10.66 1.26 -2.17
CA LYS A 73 10.38 -0.19 -2.20
C LYS A 73 11.50 -0.98 -2.87
N LEU A 74 12.11 -0.46 -3.93
CA LEU A 74 13.25 -1.11 -4.59
C LEU A 74 14.48 -1.15 -3.67
N ILE A 75 14.74 -0.07 -2.92
CA ILE A 75 15.82 -0.03 -1.92
C ILE A 75 15.56 -1.05 -0.81
N ALA A 76 14.34 -1.07 -0.26
CA ALA A 76 13.95 -2.01 0.79
C ALA A 76 14.09 -3.46 0.33
N LYS A 77 13.61 -3.79 -0.88
CA LYS A 77 13.76 -5.11 -1.50
C LYS A 77 15.24 -5.51 -1.62
N LYS A 78 16.11 -4.59 -2.07
CA LYS A 78 17.55 -4.86 -2.20
C LYS A 78 18.20 -5.12 -0.85
N LYS A 79 17.87 -4.32 0.18
CA LYS A 79 18.39 -4.51 1.55
C LYS A 79 17.98 -5.87 2.11
N LEU A 80 16.71 -6.22 1.99
CA LEU A 80 16.17 -7.48 2.51
C LEU A 80 16.75 -8.68 1.76
N TYR A 81 16.90 -8.59 0.43
CA TYR A 81 17.52 -9.65 -0.37
C TYR A 81 18.98 -9.91 0.01
N ILE A 82 19.76 -8.84 0.23
CA ILE A 82 21.15 -8.97 0.72
C ILE A 82 21.18 -9.63 2.10
N ALA A 83 20.32 -9.19 3.03
CA ALA A 83 20.24 -9.76 4.37
C ALA A 83 19.88 -11.26 4.35
N SER A 84 18.93 -11.65 3.49
CA SER A 84 18.54 -13.06 3.32
C SER A 84 19.68 -13.92 2.76
N ILE A 85 20.45 -13.42 1.79
CA ILE A 85 21.62 -14.15 1.26
C ILE A 85 22.68 -14.33 2.35
N VAL A 86 22.98 -13.28 3.10
CA VAL A 86 23.96 -13.34 4.19
C VAL A 86 23.53 -14.36 5.24
N CYS A 87 22.27 -14.29 5.69
CA CYS A 87 21.71 -15.23 6.66
C CYS A 87 21.79 -16.68 6.16
N LEU A 88 21.45 -16.92 4.89
CA LEU A 88 21.54 -18.25 4.27
C LEU A 88 22.98 -18.80 4.25
N VAL A 89 23.97 -17.97 3.96
CA VAL A 89 25.39 -18.38 3.95
C VAL A 89 25.87 -18.74 5.36
N PHE A 90 25.54 -17.92 6.37
CA PHE A 90 25.86 -18.22 7.77
C PHE A 90 25.19 -19.50 8.25
N MET A 91 23.89 -19.66 7.98
CA MET A 91 23.14 -20.86 8.33
C MET A 91 23.77 -22.13 7.73
N ILE A 92 24.15 -22.12 6.45
CA ILE A 92 24.82 -23.28 5.82
C ILE A 92 26.17 -23.55 6.50
N GLY A 93 26.95 -22.50 6.79
CA GLY A 93 28.22 -22.61 7.50
C GLY A 93 28.09 -23.23 8.88
N GLU A 94 27.09 -22.83 9.66
CA GLU A 94 26.81 -23.36 11.00
C GLU A 94 26.27 -24.78 10.96
N VAL A 95 25.42 -25.13 9.99
CA VAL A 95 24.95 -26.51 9.82
C VAL A 95 26.12 -27.44 9.51
N ILE A 96 26.99 -27.06 8.56
CA ILE A 96 28.18 -27.85 8.20
C ILE A 96 29.15 -27.91 9.39
N GLY A 97 29.44 -26.76 10.01
CA GLY A 97 30.35 -26.67 11.16
C GLY A 97 29.84 -27.46 12.37
N GLY A 98 28.54 -27.38 12.66
CA GLY A 98 27.89 -28.13 13.74
C GLY A 98 27.90 -29.63 13.49
N TYR A 99 27.68 -30.07 12.24
CA TYR A 99 27.76 -31.48 11.86
C TYR A 99 29.20 -32.02 12.00
N LEU A 100 30.19 -31.29 11.47
CA LEU A 100 31.61 -31.69 11.56
C LEU A 100 32.14 -31.68 13.00
N ALA A 101 31.69 -30.74 13.83
CA ALA A 101 32.07 -30.64 15.23
C ALA A 101 31.27 -31.55 16.17
N HIS A 102 30.26 -32.27 15.66
CA HIS A 102 29.28 -33.02 16.47
C HIS A 102 28.70 -32.18 17.64
N SER A 103 28.46 -30.89 17.40
CA SER A 103 28.11 -29.93 18.44
C SER A 103 26.63 -29.54 18.38
N LEU A 104 25.87 -29.94 19.41
CA LEU A 104 24.48 -29.55 19.59
C LEU A 104 24.29 -28.03 19.74
N ALA A 105 25.27 -27.34 20.32
CA ALA A 105 25.18 -25.89 20.54
C ALA A 105 25.17 -25.10 19.21
N ILE A 106 26.01 -25.49 18.24
CA ILE A 106 26.07 -24.84 16.93
C ILE A 106 24.81 -25.17 16.12
N MET A 107 24.27 -26.39 16.26
CA MET A 107 23.01 -26.76 15.60
C MET A 107 21.80 -25.98 16.16
N THR A 108 21.79 -25.65 17.45
CA THR A 108 20.72 -24.81 18.02
C THR A 108 20.77 -23.37 17.53
N ASP A 109 21.97 -22.84 17.29
CA ASP A 109 22.15 -21.49 16.70
C ASP A 109 21.66 -21.47 15.24
N ALA A 110 22.02 -22.50 14.46
CA ALA A 110 21.53 -22.66 13.09
C ALA A 110 19.99 -22.75 13.00
N ALA A 111 19.34 -23.36 14.01
CA ALA A 111 17.87 -23.41 14.08
C ALA A 111 17.26 -22.02 14.35
N HIS A 112 17.92 -21.16 15.13
CA HIS A 112 17.51 -19.77 15.29
C HIS A 112 17.63 -19.01 13.96
N LEU A 113 18.77 -19.12 13.28
CA LEU A 113 18.97 -18.50 11.96
C LEU A 113 17.95 -18.95 10.92
N LEU A 114 17.49 -20.21 10.99
CA LEU A 114 16.42 -20.70 10.12
C LEU A 114 15.11 -19.93 10.34
N THR A 115 14.73 -19.65 11.59
CA THR A 115 13.52 -18.87 11.89
C THR A 115 13.65 -17.42 11.44
N ASP A 116 14.83 -16.81 11.60
CA ASP A 116 15.12 -15.46 11.10
C ASP A 116 15.03 -15.41 9.57
N PHE A 117 15.64 -16.38 8.88
CA PHE A 117 15.54 -16.52 7.43
C PHE A 117 14.09 -16.68 6.99
N GLY A 118 13.30 -17.52 7.68
CA GLY A 118 11.88 -17.71 7.42
C GLY A 118 11.09 -16.39 7.50
N SER A 119 11.33 -15.58 8.53
CA SER A 119 10.67 -14.27 8.68
C SER A 119 11.05 -13.28 7.56
N MET A 120 12.31 -13.29 7.12
CA MET A 120 12.76 -12.48 5.98
C MET A 120 12.14 -12.94 4.66
N MET A 121 11.94 -14.25 4.47
CA MET A 121 11.24 -14.79 3.30
C MET A 121 9.77 -14.35 3.24
N VAL A 122 9.07 -14.38 4.38
CA VAL A 122 7.69 -13.86 4.49
C VAL A 122 7.66 -12.38 4.10
N SER A 123 8.61 -11.59 4.59
CA SER A 123 8.72 -10.16 4.27
C SER A 123 9.02 -9.90 2.78
N LEU A 124 9.90 -10.68 2.15
CA LEU A 124 10.16 -10.59 0.70
C LEU A 124 8.94 -10.98 -0.13
N PHE A 125 8.26 -12.06 0.27
CA PHE A 125 7.06 -12.52 -0.39
C PHE A 125 5.96 -11.46 -0.32
N SER A 126 5.79 -10.84 0.85
CA SER A 126 4.88 -9.74 1.12
C SER A 126 5.18 -8.50 0.24
N LEU A 127 6.44 -8.09 0.12
CA LEU A 127 6.84 -7.00 -0.79
C LEU A 127 6.60 -7.34 -2.27
N TRP A 128 6.83 -8.60 -2.66
CA TRP A 128 6.58 -9.06 -4.02
C TRP A 128 5.09 -9.02 -4.37
N ILE A 129 4.21 -9.48 -3.48
CA ILE A 129 2.77 -9.43 -3.70
C ILE A 129 2.27 -7.97 -3.72
N SER A 130 2.81 -7.07 -2.88
CA SER A 130 2.48 -5.64 -2.92
C SER A 130 2.93 -4.94 -4.20
N SER A 131 3.91 -5.47 -4.92
CA SER A 131 4.39 -4.89 -6.19
C SER A 131 3.47 -5.19 -7.38
N ARG A 132 2.42 -6.00 -7.17
CA ARG A 132 1.48 -6.35 -8.24
C ARG A 132 0.52 -5.20 -8.57
N PRO A 133 0.11 -5.05 -9.84
CA PRO A 133 -0.84 -4.02 -10.24
C PRO A 133 -2.22 -4.24 -9.59
N PRO A 134 -3.02 -3.16 -9.40
CA PRO A 134 -4.39 -3.26 -8.91
C PRO A 134 -5.29 -4.14 -9.78
N THR A 135 -6.21 -4.86 -9.14
CA THR A 135 -7.18 -5.74 -9.81
C THR A 135 -8.61 -5.26 -9.53
N LYS A 136 -9.60 -5.74 -10.29
CA LYS A 136 -11.02 -5.35 -10.07
C LYS A 136 -11.60 -5.81 -8.73
N ILE A 137 -10.98 -6.80 -8.08
CA ILE A 137 -11.38 -7.28 -6.74
C ILE A 137 -10.67 -6.43 -5.68
N MET A 138 -9.39 -6.13 -5.89
CA MET A 138 -8.56 -5.31 -5.01
C MET A 138 -8.35 -3.94 -5.66
N ASN A 139 -9.35 -3.06 -5.56
CA ASN A 139 -9.39 -1.76 -6.24
C ASN A 139 -8.19 -0.85 -5.89
N PHE A 140 -7.75 -0.91 -4.63
CA PHE A 140 -6.59 -0.17 -4.14
C PHE A 140 -5.25 -0.88 -4.38
N GLY A 141 -5.26 -2.06 -4.97
CA GLY A 141 -4.07 -2.89 -5.15
C GLY A 141 -3.70 -3.73 -3.92
N TRP A 142 -2.52 -4.34 -3.99
CA TRP A 142 -2.05 -5.32 -3.02
C TRP A 142 -1.22 -4.70 -1.88
N HIS A 143 -1.28 -3.38 -1.70
CA HIS A 143 -0.41 -2.65 -0.77
C HIS A 143 -0.55 -3.08 0.69
N ARG A 144 -1.75 -3.43 1.15
CA ARG A 144 -1.99 -3.93 2.52
C ARG A 144 -1.27 -5.25 2.85
N SER A 145 -0.78 -5.98 1.85
CA SER A 145 -0.02 -7.21 2.06
C SER A 145 1.31 -7.01 2.78
N GLU A 146 1.93 -5.83 2.67
CA GLU A 146 3.14 -5.43 3.42
C GLU A 146 2.89 -5.52 4.93
N ILE A 147 1.76 -4.97 5.35
CA ILE A 147 1.32 -4.92 6.75
C ILE A 147 0.96 -6.31 7.27
N LEU A 148 0.32 -7.14 6.43
CA LEU A 148 0.04 -8.54 6.76
C LEU A 148 1.32 -9.38 6.90
N GLY A 149 2.32 -9.16 6.04
CA GLY A 149 3.62 -9.80 6.15
C GLY A 149 4.37 -9.41 7.42
N ALA A 150 4.32 -8.13 7.78
CA ALA A 150 4.86 -7.64 9.05
C ALA A 150 4.15 -8.28 10.25
N LEU A 151 2.82 -8.39 10.23
CA LEU A 151 2.05 -9.06 11.27
C LEU A 151 2.48 -10.52 11.47
N ILE A 152 2.58 -11.28 10.37
CA ILE A 152 3.01 -12.69 10.41
C ILE A 152 4.42 -12.80 10.98
N SER A 153 5.32 -11.89 10.59
CA SER A 153 6.71 -11.88 11.09
C SER A 153 6.77 -11.60 12.60
N VAL A 154 6.01 -10.62 13.10
CA VAL A 154 5.91 -10.33 14.54
C VAL A 154 5.32 -11.52 15.30
N MET A 155 4.28 -12.15 14.77
CA MET A 155 3.71 -13.36 15.38
C MET A 155 4.72 -14.52 15.42
N SER A 156 5.54 -14.70 14.39
CA SER A 156 6.62 -15.69 14.39
C SER A 156 7.63 -15.43 15.50
N ILE A 157 8.02 -14.16 15.72
CA ILE A 157 8.94 -13.79 16.81
C ILE A 157 8.34 -14.15 18.17
N TRP A 158 7.05 -13.89 18.38
CA TRP A 158 6.36 -14.22 19.63
C TRP A 158 6.29 -15.72 19.88
N ILE A 159 6.04 -16.51 18.84
CA ILE A 159 6.04 -17.98 18.93
C ILE A 159 7.43 -18.49 19.31
N VAL A 160 8.48 -18.05 18.61
CA VAL A 160 9.87 -18.47 18.90
C VAL A 160 10.28 -18.05 20.32
N THR A 161 9.96 -16.82 20.71
CA THR A 161 10.23 -16.31 22.07
C THR A 161 9.50 -17.15 23.12
N GLY A 162 8.24 -17.48 22.90
CA GLY A 162 7.46 -18.35 23.80
C GLY A 162 8.07 -19.74 23.96
N VAL A 163 8.54 -20.35 22.86
CA VAL A 163 9.25 -21.64 22.90
C VAL A 163 10.56 -21.52 23.69
N LEU A 164 11.35 -20.46 23.48
CA LEU A 164 12.61 -20.26 24.21
C LEU A 164 12.38 -20.04 25.71
N VAL A 165 11.35 -19.28 26.10
CA VAL A 165 10.96 -19.09 27.50
C VAL A 165 10.51 -20.41 28.12
N TYR A 166 9.71 -21.20 27.41
CA TYR A 166 9.29 -22.52 27.87
C TYR A 166 10.48 -23.44 28.16
N LEU A 167 11.43 -23.54 27.23
CA LEU A 167 12.67 -24.31 27.40
C LEU A 167 13.55 -23.77 28.53
N ALA A 168 13.57 -22.45 28.73
CA ALA A 168 14.30 -21.82 29.83
C ALA A 168 13.71 -22.18 31.20
N ILE A 169 12.37 -22.21 31.32
CA ILE A 169 11.68 -22.61 32.55
C ILE A 169 11.95 -24.08 32.89
N GLU A 170 11.94 -24.95 31.88
CA GLU A 170 12.26 -26.37 32.06
C GLU A 170 13.68 -26.61 32.60
N ARG A 171 14.65 -25.74 32.26
CA ARG A 171 16.06 -25.84 32.71
C ARG A 171 16.34 -25.30 34.12
N ILE A 172 15.39 -24.59 34.75
CA ILE A 172 15.56 -24.00 36.09
C ILE A 172 16.00 -25.02 37.19
N PRO A 173 15.53 -26.28 37.23
CA PRO A 173 15.86 -27.23 38.30
C PRO A 173 17.34 -27.64 38.37
N GLU A 174 18.15 -27.41 37.33
CA GLU A 174 19.52 -27.92 37.21
C GLU A 174 20.61 -27.03 37.86
N TYR A 175 20.26 -26.13 38.78
CA TYR A 175 21.18 -25.21 39.49
C TYR A 175 21.99 -24.22 38.60
N LYS A 176 21.68 -24.12 37.31
CA LYS A 176 22.24 -23.12 36.37
C LYS A 176 21.25 -21.99 36.10
N VAL A 177 21.06 -21.13 37.09
CA VAL A 177 19.99 -20.09 37.09
C VAL A 177 20.35 -18.87 36.22
N ALA A 178 21.62 -18.68 35.86
CA ALA A 178 22.05 -17.52 35.08
C ALA A 178 21.43 -17.49 33.67
N ASP A 179 21.40 -18.63 32.96
CA ASP A 179 20.89 -18.68 31.58
C ASP A 179 19.38 -18.44 31.50
N PRO A 180 18.51 -19.05 32.35
CA PRO A 180 17.08 -18.76 32.35
C PRO A 180 16.73 -17.31 32.70
N ILE A 181 17.43 -16.69 33.65
CA ILE A 181 17.23 -15.27 33.99
C ILE A 181 17.55 -14.39 32.79
N CYS A 182 18.67 -14.66 32.11
CA CYS A 182 19.08 -13.93 30.92
C CYS A 182 18.02 -14.04 29.81
N THR A 183 17.57 -15.26 29.49
CA THR A 183 16.54 -15.51 28.46
C THR A 183 15.23 -14.79 28.79
N PHE A 184 14.81 -14.79 30.06
CA PHE A 184 13.59 -14.11 30.48
C PHE A 184 13.69 -12.59 30.29
N LEU A 185 14.81 -11.98 30.70
CA LEU A 185 15.05 -10.55 30.50
C LEU A 185 15.06 -10.16 29.02
N PHE A 186 15.76 -10.93 28.17
CA PHE A 186 15.75 -10.69 26.72
C PHE A 186 14.36 -10.86 26.11
N SER A 187 13.59 -11.83 26.57
CA SER A 187 12.22 -12.07 26.09
C SER A 187 11.30 -10.91 26.42
N VAL A 188 11.39 -10.34 27.63
CA VAL A 188 10.64 -9.11 28.00
C VAL A 188 11.04 -7.93 27.10
N PHE A 189 12.33 -7.78 26.79
CA PHE A 189 12.82 -6.74 25.89
C PHE A 189 12.30 -6.90 24.45
N VAL A 190 12.33 -8.12 23.92
CA VAL A 190 11.79 -8.45 22.58
C VAL A 190 10.28 -8.22 22.52
N LEU A 191 9.53 -8.64 23.54
CA LEU A 191 8.09 -8.39 23.62
C LEU A 191 7.78 -6.89 23.70
N GLY A 192 8.51 -6.13 24.53
CA GLY A 192 8.33 -4.69 24.67
C GLY A 192 8.57 -3.92 23.36
N THR A 193 9.64 -4.26 22.64
CA THR A 193 9.93 -3.64 21.34
C THR A 193 8.88 -4.00 20.28
N THR A 194 8.50 -5.28 20.18
CA THR A 194 7.52 -5.75 19.18
C THR A 194 6.09 -5.27 19.44
N ILE A 195 5.69 -5.00 20.68
CA ILE A 195 4.33 -4.48 20.99
C ILE A 195 4.07 -3.14 20.30
N THR A 196 5.10 -2.30 20.14
CA THR A 196 4.99 -1.00 19.47
C THR A 196 4.70 -1.16 17.99
N ILE A 197 5.39 -2.11 17.33
CA ILE A 197 5.18 -2.45 15.92
C ILE A 197 3.79 -3.06 15.73
N LEU A 198 3.39 -3.95 16.64
CA LEU A 198 2.09 -4.61 16.59
C LEU A 198 0.94 -3.59 16.67
N ARG A 199 1.03 -2.62 17.59
CA ARG A 199 0.08 -1.50 17.69
C ARG A 199 -0.03 -0.72 16.38
N ASP A 200 1.10 -0.48 15.71
CA ASP A 200 1.13 0.28 14.46
C ASP A 200 0.47 -0.49 13.31
N VAL A 201 0.76 -1.79 13.21
CA VAL A 201 0.13 -2.71 12.27
C VAL A 201 -1.38 -2.75 12.48
N PHE A 202 -1.84 -2.90 13.73
CA PHE A 202 -3.27 -2.90 14.05
C PHE A 202 -3.92 -1.56 13.75
N ARG A 203 -3.26 -0.43 14.03
CA ARG A 203 -3.79 0.90 13.68
C ARG A 203 -4.04 1.02 12.17
N ILE A 204 -3.13 0.53 11.33
CA ILE A 204 -3.30 0.54 9.87
C ILE A 204 -4.43 -0.41 9.43
N LEU A 205 -4.48 -1.62 9.98
CA LEU A 205 -5.52 -2.61 9.65
C LEU A 205 -6.93 -2.16 10.06
N MET A 206 -7.04 -1.44 11.17
CA MET A 206 -8.28 -0.85 11.68
C MET A 206 -8.62 0.49 11.04
N GLU A 207 -7.95 0.86 9.94
CA GLU A 207 -8.20 2.11 9.19
C GLU A 207 -8.01 3.37 10.04
N GLY A 208 -7.15 3.30 11.05
CA GLY A 208 -6.82 4.44 11.91
C GLY A 208 -5.99 5.51 11.19
N ALA A 209 -6.06 6.73 11.72
CA ALA A 209 -5.32 7.86 11.18
C ALA A 209 -3.79 7.60 11.14
N PRO A 210 -3.11 7.99 10.04
CA PRO A 210 -1.67 7.84 9.90
C PRO A 210 -0.92 8.59 11.00
N LYS A 211 0.21 8.05 11.43
CA LYS A 211 1.05 8.70 12.45
C LYS A 211 1.56 10.05 11.93
N GLY A 212 1.47 11.08 12.78
CA GLY A 212 1.95 12.42 12.48
C GLY A 212 0.94 13.30 11.74
N ILE A 213 -0.25 12.79 11.39
CA ILE A 213 -1.35 13.59 10.87
C ILE A 213 -2.47 13.62 11.91
N GLU A 214 -2.68 14.79 12.49
CA GLU A 214 -3.75 15.02 13.45
C GLU A 214 -5.03 15.49 12.75
N PHE A 215 -6.18 15.02 13.22
CA PHE A 215 -7.50 15.39 12.70
C PHE A 215 -7.70 16.92 12.69
N ASN A 216 -7.43 17.56 13.83
CA ASN A 216 -7.60 19.01 14.00
C ASN A 216 -6.69 19.82 13.08
N SER A 217 -5.45 19.37 12.88
CA SER A 217 -4.52 20.03 11.96
C SER A 217 -5.02 20.02 10.52
N VAL A 218 -5.62 18.91 10.05
CA VAL A 218 -6.21 18.83 8.69
C VAL A 218 -7.45 19.73 8.60
N LYS A 219 -8.28 19.72 9.65
CA LYS A 219 -9.48 20.55 9.73
C LYS A 219 -9.19 22.05 9.67
N GLU A 220 -8.25 22.53 10.48
CA GLU A 220 -7.83 23.94 10.49
C GLU A 220 -7.32 24.39 9.12
N VAL A 221 -6.58 23.52 8.43
CA VAL A 221 -6.04 23.82 7.10
C VAL A 221 -7.13 23.93 6.05
N LEU A 222 -8.11 23.03 6.06
CA LEU A 222 -9.23 23.08 5.12
C LEU A 222 -10.16 24.26 5.40
N LEU A 223 -10.41 24.58 6.67
CA LEU A 223 -11.20 25.75 7.07
C LEU A 223 -10.48 27.09 6.84
N SER A 224 -9.15 27.08 6.64
CA SER A 224 -8.41 28.29 6.27
C SER A 224 -8.70 28.78 4.85
N LEU A 225 -9.30 27.93 4.01
CA LEU A 225 -9.75 28.29 2.67
C LEU A 225 -10.99 29.19 2.78
N LYS A 226 -10.90 30.42 2.26
CA LYS A 226 -11.96 31.44 2.37
C LYS A 226 -13.33 30.97 1.84
N ALA A 227 -13.34 30.07 0.86
CA ALA A 227 -14.54 29.56 0.23
C ALA A 227 -15.25 28.44 1.02
N VAL A 228 -14.59 27.84 2.02
CA VAL A 228 -15.11 26.71 2.80
C VAL A 228 -15.75 27.24 4.08
N LYS A 229 -17.06 27.01 4.27
CA LYS A 229 -17.81 27.42 5.47
C LYS A 229 -17.79 26.35 6.55
N ALA A 230 -17.90 25.09 6.16
CA ALA A 230 -17.88 23.96 7.08
C ALA A 230 -17.27 22.73 6.42
N MET A 231 -16.88 21.76 7.24
CA MET A 231 -16.45 20.44 6.77
C MET A 231 -16.93 19.37 7.73
N HIS A 232 -17.18 18.18 7.19
CA HIS A 232 -17.66 17.04 7.97
C HIS A 232 -17.26 15.72 7.29
N SER A 233 -17.55 14.61 7.98
CA SER A 233 -17.22 13.26 7.50
C SER A 233 -15.75 13.13 7.08
N LEU A 234 -14.83 13.72 7.85
CA LEU A 234 -13.40 13.63 7.61
C LEU A 234 -12.91 12.24 8.03
N HIS A 235 -12.54 11.44 7.04
CA HIS A 235 -11.95 10.12 7.22
C HIS A 235 -10.50 10.13 6.78
N LEU A 236 -9.61 9.77 7.70
CA LEU A 236 -8.17 9.69 7.50
C LEU A 236 -7.73 8.25 7.76
N TRP A 237 -7.10 7.62 6.79
CA TRP A 237 -6.59 6.26 6.95
C TRP A 237 -5.29 6.05 6.16
N ALA A 238 -4.57 4.99 6.52
CA ALA A 238 -3.36 4.57 5.81
C ALA A 238 -3.58 3.20 5.16
N LEU A 239 -3.07 3.00 3.94
CA LEU A 239 -2.96 1.66 3.34
C LEU A 239 -1.65 0.99 3.74
N THR A 240 -0.58 1.77 3.80
CA THR A 240 0.77 1.40 4.23
C THR A 240 1.41 2.60 4.94
N ILE A 241 2.64 2.46 5.42
CA ILE A 241 3.38 3.55 6.08
C ILE A 241 3.59 4.76 5.14
N GLY A 242 3.67 4.54 3.81
CA GLY A 242 3.89 5.58 2.81
C GLY A 242 2.65 6.01 2.03
N GLN A 243 1.51 5.31 2.17
CA GLN A 243 0.29 5.59 1.42
C GLN A 243 -0.84 6.01 2.35
N SER A 244 -0.91 7.31 2.63
CA SER A 244 -2.03 7.93 3.35
C SER A 244 -3.15 8.34 2.40
N MET A 245 -4.38 8.21 2.87
CA MET A 245 -5.59 8.54 2.13
C MET A 245 -6.48 9.45 2.97
N VAL A 246 -7.25 10.30 2.29
CA VAL A 246 -8.22 11.18 2.93
C VAL A 246 -9.51 11.19 2.11
N SER A 247 -10.63 11.10 2.83
CA SER A 247 -11.97 11.40 2.30
C SER A 247 -12.61 12.47 3.17
N VAL A 248 -13.15 13.52 2.57
CA VAL A 248 -13.75 14.63 3.31
C VAL A 248 -14.88 15.27 2.53
N HIS A 249 -15.91 15.72 3.24
CA HIS A 249 -16.98 16.54 2.66
C HIS A 249 -16.75 17.98 3.08
N ILE A 250 -16.73 18.89 2.09
CA ILE A 250 -16.56 20.32 2.31
C ILE A 250 -17.82 21.07 1.85
N ALA A 251 -18.32 21.93 2.72
CA ALA A 251 -19.45 22.79 2.46
C ALA A 251 -18.94 24.18 2.03
N ILE A 252 -19.25 24.56 0.80
CA ILE A 252 -18.81 25.83 0.21
C ILE A 252 -19.90 26.90 0.25
N GLU A 253 -19.50 28.15 0.15
CA GLU A 253 -20.43 29.27 -0.04
C GLU A 253 -21.06 29.25 -1.45
N GLU A 254 -22.32 29.68 -1.57
CA GLU A 254 -23.10 29.65 -2.82
C GLU A 254 -22.43 30.42 -3.99
N ASN A 255 -21.56 31.40 -3.69
CA ASN A 255 -20.90 32.24 -4.68
C ASN A 255 -19.54 31.70 -5.16
N ALA A 256 -19.05 30.59 -4.60
CA ALA A 256 -17.75 30.02 -4.93
C ALA A 256 -17.84 28.97 -6.06
N ASP A 257 -16.84 28.93 -6.94
CA ASP A 257 -16.76 27.89 -7.97
C ASP A 257 -16.28 26.55 -7.37
N PRO A 258 -17.08 25.46 -7.42
CA PRO A 258 -16.72 24.18 -6.81
C PRO A 258 -15.42 23.57 -7.34
N HIS A 259 -15.14 23.73 -8.64
CA HIS A 259 -13.95 23.16 -9.27
C HIS A 259 -12.67 23.85 -8.80
N SER A 260 -12.69 25.16 -8.65
CA SER A 260 -11.58 25.93 -8.11
C SER A 260 -11.23 25.53 -6.68
N VAL A 261 -12.24 25.42 -5.80
CA VAL A 261 -12.07 25.02 -4.39
C VAL A 261 -11.56 23.59 -4.30
N LEU A 262 -12.10 22.66 -5.09
CA LEU A 262 -11.63 21.28 -5.16
C LEU A 262 -10.14 21.20 -5.53
N LYS A 263 -9.72 21.97 -6.53
CA LYS A 263 -8.32 22.01 -6.97
C LYS A 263 -7.41 22.57 -5.87
N GLU A 264 -7.79 23.70 -5.29
CA GLU A 264 -7.01 24.36 -4.22
C GLU A 264 -6.89 23.46 -2.98
N ALA A 265 -7.99 22.85 -2.53
CA ALA A 265 -7.99 21.93 -1.40
C ALA A 265 -7.17 20.66 -1.68
N THR A 266 -7.24 20.12 -2.90
CA THR A 266 -6.44 18.95 -3.30
C THR A 266 -4.94 19.28 -3.28
N GLU A 267 -4.55 20.41 -3.87
CA GLU A 267 -3.14 20.86 -3.88
C GLU A 267 -2.63 21.11 -2.46
N LEU A 268 -3.44 21.71 -1.59
CA LEU A 268 -3.11 21.97 -0.19
C LEU A 268 -2.89 20.69 0.62
N LEU A 269 -3.79 19.71 0.47
CA LEU A 269 -3.70 18.42 1.16
C LEU A 269 -2.49 17.60 0.67
N GLN A 270 -2.22 17.61 -0.63
CA GLN A 270 -1.07 16.91 -1.21
C GLN A 270 0.27 17.55 -0.81
N THR A 271 0.35 18.89 -0.81
CA THR A 271 1.61 19.60 -0.51
C THR A 271 1.94 19.64 0.98
N LYS A 272 0.95 19.84 1.85
CA LYS A 272 1.17 19.99 3.30
C LYS A 272 1.27 18.66 4.04
N PHE A 273 0.43 17.69 3.69
CA PHE A 273 0.32 16.41 4.40
C PHE A 273 0.82 15.19 3.61
N GLY A 274 1.03 15.34 2.30
CA GLY A 274 1.56 14.25 1.47
C GLY A 274 0.57 13.12 1.20
N PHE A 275 -0.74 13.37 1.21
CA PHE A 275 -1.74 12.35 0.90
C PHE A 275 -1.54 11.76 -0.51
N TYR A 276 -1.57 10.43 -0.60
CA TYR A 276 -1.38 9.69 -1.85
C TYR A 276 -2.62 9.79 -2.75
N ASN A 277 -3.81 9.61 -2.17
CA ASN A 277 -5.07 9.84 -2.85
C ASN A 277 -6.00 10.67 -1.96
N THR A 278 -6.76 11.56 -2.60
CA THR A 278 -7.62 12.53 -1.94
C THR A 278 -8.97 12.53 -2.63
N THR A 279 -10.02 12.21 -1.87
CA THR A 279 -11.40 12.28 -2.35
C THR A 279 -12.13 13.37 -1.57
N ILE A 280 -12.57 14.42 -2.27
CA ILE A 280 -13.26 15.54 -1.66
C ILE A 280 -14.64 15.62 -2.30
N GLN A 281 -15.67 15.53 -1.49
CA GLN A 281 -17.03 15.85 -1.90
C GLN A 281 -17.29 17.33 -1.63
N VAL A 282 -17.67 18.07 -2.67
CA VAL A 282 -18.00 19.49 -2.55
C VAL A 282 -19.52 19.63 -2.59
N GLU A 283 -20.08 20.31 -1.59
CA GLU A 283 -21.52 20.51 -1.46
C GLU A 283 -21.83 21.96 -1.04
N PRO A 284 -23.01 22.49 -1.38
CA PRO A 284 -23.42 23.81 -0.92
C PRO A 284 -23.69 23.77 0.58
N TYR A 285 -23.31 24.85 1.28
CA TYR A 285 -23.58 25.00 2.70
C TYR A 285 -25.09 25.06 2.99
N CYS A 286 -25.55 24.27 3.96
CA CYS A 286 -26.92 24.29 4.47
C CYS A 286 -26.90 24.38 6.00
N GLU A 287 -27.79 25.17 6.61
CA GLU A 287 -27.86 25.34 8.07
C GLU A 287 -28.25 24.05 8.81
N ASP A 288 -28.96 23.13 8.15
CA ASP A 288 -29.32 21.83 8.73
C ASP A 288 -28.09 20.97 9.09
N MET A 289 -26.93 21.23 8.46
CA MET A 289 -25.68 20.54 8.75
C MET A 289 -25.24 20.71 10.21
N ILE A 290 -25.61 21.82 10.86
CA ILE A 290 -25.26 22.10 12.27
C ILE A 290 -25.94 21.09 13.22
N HIS A 291 -27.14 20.63 12.85
CA HIS A 291 -27.96 19.75 13.68
C HIS A 291 -27.82 18.27 13.32
N CYS A 292 -27.02 17.93 12.30
CA CYS A 292 -26.82 16.56 11.88
C CYS A 292 -25.80 15.85 12.76
N THR A 293 -26.20 14.73 13.38
CA THR A 293 -25.33 13.92 14.24
C THR A 293 -24.18 13.25 13.49
N GLN A 294 -24.32 13.00 12.19
CA GLN A 294 -23.26 12.46 11.34
C GLN A 294 -22.25 13.52 10.88
N CYS A 295 -22.61 14.81 10.98
CA CYS A 295 -21.73 15.91 10.62
C CYS A 295 -20.87 16.39 11.80
N GLN A 296 -21.11 15.86 13.00
CA GLN A 296 -20.33 16.19 14.20
C GLN A 296 -18.93 15.57 14.12
N ASP A 297 -17.97 16.26 14.73
CA ASP A 297 -16.61 15.73 14.85
C ASP A 297 -16.63 14.43 15.68
N PRO A 298 -15.70 13.49 15.41
CA PRO A 298 -15.51 12.34 16.26
C PRO A 298 -15.25 12.78 17.71
N MET A 299 -15.84 12.06 18.66
CA MET A 299 -15.59 12.28 20.08
C MET A 299 -14.22 11.69 20.44
N ASP A 300 -13.17 12.50 20.30
CA ASP A 300 -11.84 12.22 20.85
C ASP A 300 -11.74 12.65 22.32
#